data_AF-A0A2D5TIN2-F1
#
_entry.id   AF-A0A2D5TIN2-F1
#
_cell.length_a   1.000
_cell.length_b   1.000
_cell.length_c   1.000
_cell.angle_alpha   90.00
_cell.angle_beta   90.00
_cell.angle_gamma   90.00
#
_symmetry.space_group_name_H-M   'P 1'
#
loop_
_entity.id
_entity.type
_entity.pdbx_description
1 polymer ?
#
loop_
_entity_poly.entity_id
_entity_poly.type
_entity_poly.pdbx_seq_one_letter_code
_entity_poly.pdbx_strand_id
1 'polypeptide(L)'
;METTLQYALQRSVFGDMLASKQLFQHKMADMVSEYNLALLGCLHVAQHMDNGTATPEMISLVKRNSCHKALVIARTCREIFGANGISEHYDVFRHMCNLETVSTYEGTHDIHSLILGAHVTNHRAF
;
A
#
# COMPACT_ATOMS: atom_id res chain seq x y z
N MET A 1 -5.23 2.90 -7.64
CA MET A 1 -4.37 3.91 -8.28
C MET A 1 -4.80 4.21 -9.70
N GLU A 2 -4.87 3.23 -10.60
CA GLU A 2 -5.25 3.47 -12.00
C GLU A 2 -6.62 4.17 -12.14
N THR A 3 -7.65 3.65 -11.47
CA THR A 3 -8.98 4.27 -11.41
C THR A 3 -8.94 5.72 -10.90
N THR A 4 -8.08 5.99 -9.91
CA THR A 4 -7.88 7.34 -9.35
C THR A 4 -7.26 8.30 -10.36
N LEU A 5 -6.27 7.83 -11.13
CA LEU A 5 -5.63 8.63 -12.19
C LEU A 5 -6.64 8.97 -13.28
N GLN A 6 -7.40 7.99 -13.75
CA GLN A 6 -8.44 8.21 -14.77
C GLN A 6 -9.49 9.22 -14.28
N TYR A 7 -9.97 9.06 -13.04
CA TYR A 7 -10.89 10.01 -12.42
C TYR A 7 -10.31 11.43 -12.38
N ALA A 8 -9.04 11.58 -11.98
CA ALA A 8 -8.42 12.90 -11.85
C ALA A 8 -8.12 13.58 -13.20
N LEU A 9 -7.88 12.80 -14.26
CA LEU A 9 -7.74 13.32 -15.63
C LEU A 9 -9.07 13.83 -16.19
N GLN A 10 -10.19 13.21 -15.79
CA GLN A 10 -11.53 13.58 -16.28
C GLN A 10 -12.21 14.67 -15.42
N ARG A 11 -11.87 14.76 -14.14
CA ARG A 11 -12.49 15.70 -13.20
C ARG A 11 -11.90 17.09 -13.32
N SER A 12 -12.73 18.10 -13.63
CA SER A 12 -12.33 19.51 -13.57
C SER A 12 -12.60 20.13 -12.19
N VAL A 13 -11.64 20.90 -11.67
CA VAL A 13 -11.73 21.72 -10.46
C VAL A 13 -11.03 23.05 -10.69
N PHE A 14 -11.71 24.14 -10.37
CA PHE A 14 -11.21 25.51 -10.59
C PHE A 14 -10.74 25.75 -12.04
N GLY A 15 -11.46 25.20 -13.02
CA GLY A 15 -11.17 25.42 -14.44
C GLY A 15 -10.17 24.46 -15.09
N ASP A 16 -9.45 23.63 -14.33
CA ASP A 16 -8.49 22.64 -14.87
C ASP A 16 -8.74 21.23 -14.36
N MET A 17 -8.08 20.24 -14.96
CA MET A 17 -8.05 18.85 -14.47
C MET A 17 -7.54 18.78 -13.02
N LEU A 18 -8.14 17.90 -12.20
CA LEU A 18 -7.63 17.59 -10.88
C LEU A 18 -6.19 17.05 -10.95
N ALA A 19 -5.86 16.32 -12.03
CA ALA A 19 -4.53 15.80 -12.28
C ALA A 19 -3.43 16.87 -12.46
N SER A 20 -3.79 18.12 -12.77
CA SER A 20 -2.82 19.22 -12.92
C SER A 20 -2.43 19.87 -11.58
N LYS A 21 -3.13 19.53 -10.49
CA LYS A 21 -2.91 20.18 -9.19
C LYS A 21 -1.70 19.58 -8.48
N GLN A 22 -0.83 20.44 -7.94
CA GLN A 22 0.44 20.04 -7.31
C GLN A 22 0.26 18.94 -6.23
N LEU A 23 -0.74 19.10 -5.36
CA LEU A 23 -0.99 18.14 -4.29
C LEU A 23 -1.48 16.78 -4.81
N PHE A 24 -2.18 16.74 -5.95
CA PHE A 24 -2.52 15.48 -6.58
C PHE A 24 -1.26 14.79 -7.12
N GLN A 25 -0.40 15.53 -7.82
CA GLN A 25 0.84 14.98 -8.38
C GLN A 25 1.79 14.47 -7.28
N HIS A 26 1.90 15.19 -6.17
CA HIS A 26 2.65 14.74 -4.99
C HIS A 26 2.11 13.40 -4.47
N LYS A 27 0.80 13.31 -4.20
CA LYS A 27 0.17 12.06 -3.75
C LYS A 27 0.42 10.92 -4.73
N MET A 28 0.31 11.17 -6.04
CA MET A 28 0.60 10.15 -7.06
C MET A 28 2.06 9.71 -7.05
N ALA A 29 3.01 10.65 -6.91
CA ALA A 29 4.43 10.34 -6.84
C ALA A 29 4.75 9.44 -5.63
N ASP A 30 4.20 9.75 -4.45
CA ASP A 30 4.37 8.92 -3.26
C ASP A 30 3.80 7.51 -3.48
N MET A 31 2.57 7.42 -3.97
CA MET A 31 1.89 6.13 -4.17
C MET A 31 2.63 5.24 -5.19
N VAL A 32 3.10 5.81 -6.30
CA VAL A 32 3.86 5.07 -7.32
C VAL A 32 5.22 4.62 -6.78
N SER A 33 5.88 5.47 -5.99
CA SER A 33 7.18 5.13 -5.40
C SER A 33 7.05 3.93 -4.44
N GLU A 34 6.09 4.01 -3.52
CA GLU A 34 5.86 2.97 -2.52
C GLU A 34 5.38 1.65 -3.14
N TYR A 35 4.52 1.71 -4.17
CA TYR A 35 4.10 0.53 -4.92
C TYR A 35 5.29 -0.18 -5.56
N ASN A 36 6.15 0.55 -6.27
CA ASN A 36 7.28 -0.05 -6.98
C ASN A 36 8.33 -0.61 -6.01
N LEU A 37 8.62 0.10 -4.91
CA LEU A 37 9.52 -0.40 -3.87
C LEU A 37 8.99 -1.70 -3.25
N ALA A 38 7.69 -1.75 -2.93
CA ALA A 38 7.05 -2.96 -2.40
C ALA A 38 7.09 -4.12 -3.42
N LEU A 39 6.80 -3.85 -4.69
CA LEU A 39 6.82 -4.84 -5.76
C LEU A 39 8.21 -5.46 -5.93
N LEU A 40 9.26 -4.63 -5.93
CA LEU A 40 10.65 -5.10 -6.03
C LEU A 40 11.05 -5.96 -4.82
N GLY A 41 10.62 -5.57 -3.61
CA GLY A 41 10.81 -6.38 -2.41
C GLY A 41 10.14 -7.75 -2.52
N CYS A 42 8.88 -7.79 -2.96
CA CYS A 42 8.15 -9.04 -3.19
C CYS A 42 8.82 -9.91 -4.26
N LEU A 43 9.28 -9.32 -5.37
CA LEU A 43 9.98 -10.04 -6.44
C LEU A 43 11.26 -10.68 -5.92
N HIS A 44 12.05 -9.95 -5.14
CA HIS A 44 13.28 -10.45 -4.56
C HIS A 44 13.01 -11.62 -3.60
N VAL A 45 12.00 -11.50 -2.72
CA VAL A 45 11.61 -12.60 -1.83
C VAL A 45 11.09 -13.80 -2.60
N ALA A 46 10.32 -13.61 -3.68
CA ALA A 46 9.86 -14.70 -4.53
C ALA A 46 11.03 -15.47 -5.16
N GLN A 47 12.06 -14.77 -5.64
CA GLN A 47 13.29 -15.41 -6.15
C GLN A 47 14.01 -16.24 -5.06
N HIS A 48 14.05 -15.74 -3.83
CA HIS A 48 14.60 -16.50 -2.70
C HIS A 48 13.74 -17.72 -2.36
N MET A 49 12.42 -17.64 -2.51
CA MET A 49 11.52 -18.78 -2.31
C MET A 49 11.78 -19.86 -3.37
N ASP A 50 11.88 -19.48 -4.64
CA ASP A 50 12.18 -20.40 -5.76
C ASP A 50 13.53 -21.09 -5.58
N ASN A 51 14.52 -20.36 -5.05
CA ASN A 51 15.86 -20.90 -4.76
C ASN A 51 15.95 -21.67 -3.44
N GLY A 52 14.85 -21.79 -2.66
CA GLY A 52 14.85 -22.46 -1.35
C GLY A 52 15.67 -21.75 -0.27
N THR A 53 15.92 -20.45 -0.42
CA THR A 53 16.75 -19.62 0.48
C THR A 53 15.96 -18.54 1.22
N ALA A 54 14.64 -18.46 1.03
CA ALA A 54 13.80 -17.51 1.73
C ALA A 54 13.74 -17.82 3.24
N THR A 55 13.80 -16.75 4.05
CA THR A 55 13.63 -16.86 5.51
C THR A 55 12.26 -16.32 5.95
N PRO A 56 11.74 -16.74 7.12
CA PRO A 56 10.51 -16.19 7.67
C PRO A 56 10.53 -14.66 7.87
N GLU A 57 11.71 -14.09 8.14
CA GLU A 57 11.90 -12.65 8.29
C GLU A 57 11.77 -11.90 6.96
N MET A 58 12.26 -12.47 5.86
CA MET A 58 12.04 -11.92 4.52
C MET A 58 10.54 -11.82 4.21
N ILE A 59 9.79 -12.88 4.52
CA ILE A 59 8.32 -12.91 4.33
C ILE A 59 7.65 -11.87 5.25
N SER A 60 8.08 -11.79 6.51
CA SER A 60 7.56 -10.80 7.47
C SER A 60 7.79 -9.37 7.01
N LEU A 61 8.96 -9.08 6.45
CA LEU A 61 9.31 -7.77 5.90
C LEU A 61 8.34 -7.36 4.80
N VAL A 62 8.18 -8.20 3.77
CA VAL A 62 7.35 -7.85 2.61
C VAL A 62 5.87 -7.86 2.94
N LYS A 63 5.38 -8.78 3.79
CA LYS A 63 3.98 -8.78 4.26
C LYS A 63 3.66 -7.49 4.99
N ARG A 64 4.46 -7.15 6.01
CA ARG A 64 4.28 -5.94 6.82
C ARG A 64 4.29 -4.68 5.95
N ASN A 65 5.31 -4.53 5.11
CA ASN A 65 5.46 -3.33 4.28
C ASN A 65 4.33 -3.22 3.25
N SER A 66 4.11 -4.26 2.45
CA SER A 66 3.15 -4.22 1.34
C SER A 66 1.71 -4.02 1.82
N CYS A 67 1.28 -4.68 2.91
CA CYS A 67 -0.06 -4.49 3.45
C CYS A 67 -0.26 -3.05 3.96
N HIS A 68 0.71 -2.54 4.72
CA HIS A 68 0.64 -1.19 5.27
C HIS A 68 0.64 -0.12 4.16
N LYS A 69 1.57 -0.21 3.22
CA LYS A 69 1.67 0.74 2.10
C LYS A 69 0.46 0.67 1.18
N ALA A 70 -0.06 -0.53 0.89
CA ALA A 70 -1.30 -0.68 0.12
C ALA A 70 -2.49 0.01 0.81
N LEU A 71 -2.62 -0.13 2.14
CA LEU A 71 -3.68 0.52 2.89
C LEU A 71 -3.55 2.05 2.87
N VAL A 72 -2.34 2.59 3.05
CA VAL A 72 -2.07 4.03 2.92
C VAL A 72 -2.44 4.53 1.53
N ILE A 73 -1.98 3.85 0.48
CA ILE A 73 -2.32 4.15 -0.92
C ILE A 73 -3.84 4.14 -1.13
N ALA A 74 -4.55 3.15 -0.60
CA ALA A 74 -6.00 3.05 -0.73
C ALA A 74 -6.74 4.19 -0.02
N ARG A 75 -6.29 4.58 1.19
CA ARG A 75 -6.84 5.74 1.92
C ARG A 75 -6.59 7.04 1.17
N THR A 76 -5.40 7.25 0.62
CA THR A 76 -5.07 8.42 -0.21
C THR A 76 -5.89 8.44 -1.50
N CYS A 77 -6.04 7.29 -2.17
CA CYS A 77 -6.92 7.16 -3.33
C CYS A 77 -8.34 7.54 -2.94
N ARG A 78 -8.87 7.00 -1.84
CA ARG A 78 -10.21 7.31 -1.33
C ARG A 78 -10.37 8.82 -1.13
N GLU A 79 -9.42 9.47 -0.46
CA GLU A 79 -9.43 10.92 -0.23
C GLU A 79 -9.57 11.72 -1.53
N ILE A 80 -8.82 11.37 -2.57
CA ILE A 80 -8.83 12.06 -3.88
C ILE A 80 -10.23 12.07 -4.52
N PHE A 81 -11.03 11.02 -4.31
CA PHE A 81 -12.40 10.96 -4.83
C PHE A 81 -13.38 11.88 -4.08
N GLY A 82 -13.03 12.45 -2.93
CA GLY A 82 -13.93 13.31 -2.15
C GLY A 82 -15.24 12.61 -1.79
N ALA A 83 -16.40 13.20 -2.05
CA ALA A 83 -17.70 12.57 -1.80
C ALA A 83 -17.90 11.28 -2.62
N ASN A 84 -17.41 11.25 -3.87
CA ASN A 84 -17.52 10.07 -4.73
C ASN A 84 -16.76 8.86 -4.19
N GLY A 85 -15.82 9.08 -3.28
CA GLY A 85 -15.02 7.99 -2.77
C GLY A 85 -15.78 7.08 -1.81
N ILE A 86 -16.91 7.50 -1.21
CA ILE A 86 -17.76 6.63 -0.38
C ILE A 86 -18.90 6.00 -1.18
N SER A 87 -19.03 6.37 -2.46
CA SER A 87 -20.05 5.81 -3.34
C SER A 87 -19.64 4.42 -3.81
N GLU A 88 -20.63 3.55 -4.02
CA GLU A 88 -20.45 2.23 -4.62
C GLU A 88 -20.05 2.28 -6.10
N HIS A 89 -20.13 3.46 -6.75
CA HIS A 89 -19.70 3.64 -8.14
C HIS A 89 -18.19 3.47 -8.35
N TYR A 90 -17.39 3.59 -7.29
CA TYR A 90 -15.95 3.43 -7.35
C TYR A 90 -15.48 2.43 -6.31
N ASP A 91 -14.73 1.43 -6.76
CA ASP A 91 -14.21 0.35 -5.91
C ASP A 91 -13.19 0.79 -4.85
N VAL A 92 -12.78 2.06 -4.85
CA VAL A 92 -11.72 2.57 -3.96
C VAL A 92 -12.06 2.36 -2.49
N PHE A 93 -13.33 2.56 -2.10
CA PHE A 93 -13.78 2.33 -0.73
C PHE A 93 -13.74 0.85 -0.37
N ARG A 94 -14.27 0.00 -1.26
CA ARG A 94 -14.28 -1.45 -1.09
C ARG A 94 -12.86 -1.98 -0.91
N HIS A 95 -11.91 -1.55 -1.75
CA HIS A 95 -10.51 -1.93 -1.61
C HIS A 95 -9.87 -1.43 -0.31
N MET A 96 -10.15 -0.19 0.10
CA MET A 96 -9.69 0.33 1.38
C MET A 96 -10.19 -0.53 2.55
N CYS A 97 -11.49 -0.84 2.60
CA CYS A 97 -12.06 -1.69 3.65
C CYS A 97 -11.46 -3.11 3.65
N ASN A 98 -11.28 -3.72 2.47
CA ASN A 98 -10.64 -5.04 2.38
C ASN A 98 -9.20 -5.01 2.93
N LEU A 99 -8.45 -3.93 2.66
CA LEU A 99 -7.07 -3.81 3.11
C LEU A 99 -6.94 -3.61 4.63
N GLU A 100 -7.96 -3.07 5.31
CA GLU A 100 -8.00 -3.07 6.78
C GLU A 100 -7.98 -4.51 7.33
N THR A 101 -8.72 -5.43 6.70
CA THR A 101 -8.70 -6.86 7.06
C THR A 101 -7.36 -7.50 6.73
N VAL A 102 -6.81 -7.25 5.55
CA VAL A 102 -5.52 -7.83 5.12
C VAL A 102 -4.36 -7.37 6.04
N SER A 103 -4.45 -6.16 6.57
CA SER A 103 -3.49 -5.62 7.53
C SER A 103 -3.49 -6.38 8.88
N THR A 104 -4.60 -7.03 9.23
CA THR A 104 -4.81 -7.64 10.55
C THR A 104 -4.69 -9.16 10.57
N TYR A 105 -5.11 -9.86 9.51
CA TYR A 105 -4.96 -11.32 9.45
C TYR A 105 -3.51 -11.76 9.15
N GLU A 106 -3.20 -13.05 9.30
CA GLU A 106 -1.90 -13.65 8.93
C GLU A 106 -0.68 -12.92 9.55
N GLY A 107 -0.82 -12.47 10.80
CA GLY A 107 0.18 -11.67 11.52
C GLY A 107 -0.04 -10.17 11.36
N THR A 108 -0.33 -9.47 12.46
CA THR A 108 -0.53 -8.01 12.41
C THR A 108 0.77 -7.28 12.04
N HIS A 109 0.64 -6.02 11.65
CA HIS A 109 1.78 -5.13 11.45
C HIS A 109 2.76 -5.14 12.64
N ASP A 110 2.25 -5.18 13.87
CA ASP A 110 3.06 -5.15 15.08
C ASP A 110 3.75 -6.49 15.34
N ILE A 111 3.07 -7.61 15.12
CA ILE A 111 3.70 -8.94 15.23
C ILE A 111 4.88 -9.09 14.27
N HIS A 112 4.72 -8.69 13.00
CA HIS A 112 5.85 -8.70 12.07
C HIS A 112 6.95 -7.70 12.45
N SER A 113 6.60 -6.57 13.06
CA SER A 113 7.60 -5.62 13.59
C SER A 113 8.44 -6.26 14.69
N LEU A 114 7.82 -7.04 15.58
CA LEU A 114 8.50 -7.75 16.66
C LEU A 114 9.37 -8.91 16.14
N ILE A 115 8.93 -9.63 15.10
CA ILE A 115 9.75 -10.67 14.43
C ILE A 115 11.03 -10.04 13.86
N LEU A 116 10.89 -8.95 13.11
CA LEU A 116 12.05 -8.25 12.53
C LEU A 116 12.94 -7.64 13.64
N GLY A 117 12.34 -7.04 14.66
CA GLY A 117 13.06 -6.49 15.80
C GLY A 117 13.87 -7.56 16.54
N ALA A 118 13.30 -8.75 16.76
CA ALA A 118 14.00 -9.86 17.37
C ALA A 118 15.16 -10.37 16.49
N HIS A 119 14.97 -10.42 15.17
CA HIS A 119 16.03 -10.80 14.23
C HIS A 119 17.21 -9.81 14.25
N VAL A 120 16.93 -8.50 14.32
CA VAL A 120 17.97 -7.46 14.33
C VAL A 120 18.69 -7.39 15.68
N THR A 121 17.96 -7.51 16.78
CA THR A 121 18.52 -7.32 18.14
C THR A 121 18.99 -8.62 18.79
N ASN A 122 18.65 -9.78 18.22
CA ASN A 122 18.83 -11.09 18.83
C ASN A 122 18.13 -11.24 20.21
N HIS A 123 17.10 -10.43 20.46
CA HIS A 123 16.29 -10.46 21.69
C HIS A 123 14.80 -10.48 21.36
N ARG A 124 14.08 -11.50 21.86
CA ARG A 124 12.62 -11.55 21.71
C ARG A 124 11.96 -10.56 22.68
N ALA A 125 10.95 -9.86 22.19
CA ALA A 125 10.15 -8.90 22.96
C ALA A 125 8.66 -9.32 23.04
N PHE A 126 8.39 -10.62 22.87
CA PHE A 126 7.10 -11.29 23.03
C PHE A 126 7.32 -12.76 23.38
#